data_AF-A0A0P7DQF7-F1
#
_entry.id   AF-A0A0P7DQF7-F1
#
_cell.length_a   1.000
_cell.length_b   1.000
_cell.length_c   1.000
_cell.angle_alpha   90.00
_cell.angle_beta   90.00
_cell.angle_gamma   90.00
#
_symmetry.space_group_name_H-M   'P 1'
#
loop_
_entity.id
_entity.type
_entity.pdbx_description
1 polymer ?
#
loop_
_entity_poly.entity_id
_entity_poly.type
_entity_poly.pdbx_seq_one_letter_code
_entity_poly.pdbx_strand_id
1 'polypeptide(L)'
;MSDAVKYFIQLLIALSGAYLVAFLALKKMYKDKLWDKKYNAYVNLIEAFNDYISYCASKKDNYEESYEGLGDSDLYQKYAVAHGIILKSQNVGTLLLPDNVMKELENLKNREILDFNTNPIQDYYEEEYKAHVKTLNAILPMMKNDLRGTS
;
A
#
# COMPACT_ATOMS: atom_id res chain seq x y z
N MET A 1 -50.41 -30.88 21.25
CA MET A 1 -49.73 -30.07 20.21
C MET A 1 -49.66 -30.90 18.94
N SER A 2 -50.24 -30.44 17.83
CA SER A 2 -50.27 -31.19 16.55
C SER A 2 -48.86 -31.39 16.01
N ASP A 3 -48.58 -32.55 15.40
CA ASP A 3 -47.26 -32.84 14.82
C ASP A 3 -46.88 -31.84 13.71
N ALA A 4 -47.87 -31.24 13.04
CA ALA A 4 -47.66 -30.14 12.11
C ALA A 4 -46.94 -28.92 12.75
N VAL A 5 -47.25 -28.62 14.01
CA VAL A 5 -46.61 -27.52 14.75
C VAL A 5 -45.15 -27.86 15.09
N LYS A 6 -44.86 -29.13 15.40
CA LYS A 6 -43.48 -29.59 15.66
C LYS A 6 -42.61 -29.51 14.41
N TYR A 7 -43.12 -29.97 13.27
CA TYR A 7 -42.39 -29.89 11.99
C TYR A 7 -42.16 -28.44 11.55
N PHE A 8 -43.15 -27.56 11.76
CA PHE A 8 -43.00 -26.14 11.46
C PHE A 8 -41.92 -25.46 12.32
N ILE A 9 -41.87 -25.75 13.62
CA ILE A 9 -40.83 -25.24 14.53
C ILE A 9 -39.45 -25.76 14.10
N GLN A 10 -39.33 -27.05 13.77
CA GLN A 10 -38.07 -27.63 13.29
C GLN A 10 -37.60 -26.98 11.98
N LEU A 11 -38.52 -26.69 11.06
CA LEU A 11 -38.22 -26.00 9.81
C LEU A 11 -37.70 -24.58 10.08
N LEU A 12 -38.34 -23.82 10.97
CA LEU A 12 -37.89 -22.48 11.33
C LEU A 12 -36.50 -22.48 11.97
N ILE A 13 -36.21 -23.45 12.86
CA ILE A 13 -34.89 -23.62 13.46
C ILE A 13 -33.84 -23.93 12.38
N ALA A 14 -34.14 -24.84 11.45
CA ALA A 14 -33.22 -25.20 10.37
C ALA A 14 -32.95 -24.00 9.43
N LEU A 15 -33.99 -23.26 9.04
CA LEU A 15 -33.86 -22.06 8.19
C LEU A 15 -33.05 -20.97 8.87
N SER A 16 -33.31 -20.71 10.17
CA SER A 16 -32.57 -19.69 10.92
C SER A 16 -31.11 -20.06 11.13
N GLY A 17 -30.81 -21.33 11.42
CA GLY A 17 -29.44 -21.84 11.50
C GLY A 17 -28.69 -21.71 10.17
N ALA A 18 -29.30 -22.13 9.06
CA ALA A 18 -28.71 -22.01 7.73
C ALA A 18 -28.43 -20.54 7.35
N TYR A 19 -29.36 -19.63 7.66
CA TYR A 19 -29.19 -18.20 7.42
C TYR A 19 -28.01 -17.62 8.22
N LEU A 20 -27.90 -17.95 9.51
CA LEU A 20 -26.80 -17.45 10.35
C LEU A 20 -25.44 -17.96 9.87
N VAL A 21 -25.35 -19.24 9.50
CA VAL A 21 -24.12 -19.83 8.94
C VAL A 21 -23.74 -19.13 7.64
N ALA A 22 -24.70 -18.94 6.72
CA ALA A 22 -24.45 -18.24 5.46
C ALA A 22 -24.02 -16.78 5.70
N PHE A 23 -24.67 -16.07 6.62
CA PHE A 23 -24.33 -14.70 6.97
C PHE A 23 -22.91 -14.59 7.56
N LEU A 24 -22.54 -15.49 8.47
CA LEU A 24 -21.19 -15.53 9.05
C LEU A 24 -20.13 -15.89 8.00
N ALA A 25 -20.42 -16.83 7.12
CA ALA A 25 -19.53 -17.21 6.02
C ALA A 25 -19.30 -16.04 5.06
N LEU A 26 -20.37 -15.35 4.64
CA LEU A 26 -20.26 -14.15 3.80
C LEU A 26 -19.45 -13.05 4.50
N LYS A 27 -19.75 -12.76 5.76
CA LYS A 27 -19.02 -11.75 6.54
C LYS A 27 -17.51 -12.08 6.62
N LYS A 28 -17.17 -13.35 6.84
CA LYS A 28 -15.78 -13.82 6.83
C LYS A 28 -15.13 -13.63 5.45
N MET A 29 -15.79 -14.08 4.38
CA MET A 29 -15.26 -13.92 3.02
C MET A 29 -15.01 -12.46 2.63
N TYR A 30 -15.90 -11.53 3.02
CA TYR A 30 -15.68 -10.10 2.80
C TYR A 30 -14.48 -9.57 3.61
N LYS A 31 -14.34 -10.00 4.87
CA LYS A 31 -13.20 -9.65 5.73
C LYS A 31 -11.89 -10.14 5.12
N ASP A 32 -11.84 -11.40 4.69
CA ASP A 32 -10.65 -12.01 4.07
C ASP A 32 -10.31 -11.29 2.75
N LYS A 33 -11.30 -11.03 1.89
CA LYS A 33 -11.10 -10.31 0.62
C LYS A 33 -10.63 -8.86 0.83
N LEU A 34 -11.12 -8.18 1.87
CA LEU A 34 -10.65 -6.84 2.21
C LEU A 34 -9.20 -6.90 2.72
N TRP A 35 -8.89 -7.87 3.58
CA TRP A 35 -7.53 -8.09 4.07
C TRP A 35 -6.54 -8.33 2.93
N ASP A 36 -6.88 -9.20 1.97
CA ASP A 36 -6.05 -9.46 0.80
C ASP A 36 -5.80 -8.18 -0.02
N LYS A 37 -6.84 -7.35 -0.21
CA LYS A 37 -6.70 -6.07 -0.92
C LYS A 37 -5.78 -5.10 -0.19
N LYS A 38 -5.88 -5.02 1.14
CA LYS A 38 -4.99 -4.20 1.97
C LYS A 38 -3.56 -4.69 1.89
N TYR A 39 -3.34 -5.99 2.05
CA TYR A 39 -2.04 -6.62 1.94
C TYR A 39 -1.38 -6.29 0.59
N ASN A 40 -2.10 -6.50 -0.51
CA ASN A 40 -1.61 -6.18 -1.85
C ASN A 40 -1.32 -4.67 -2.04
N ALA A 41 -2.15 -3.79 -1.49
CA ALA A 41 -1.90 -2.34 -1.54
C ALA A 41 -0.60 -1.97 -0.81
N TYR A 42 -0.34 -2.57 0.36
CA TYR A 42 0.91 -2.37 1.09
C TYR A 42 2.13 -2.93 0.38
N VAL A 43 2.04 -4.14 -0.16
CA VAL A 43 3.15 -4.77 -0.91
C VAL A 43 3.51 -3.89 -2.11
N ASN A 44 2.53 -3.51 -2.94
CA ASN A 44 2.76 -2.64 -4.08
C ASN A 44 3.38 -1.29 -3.70
N LEU A 45 2.94 -0.71 -2.57
CA LEU A 45 3.48 0.56 -2.09
C LEU A 45 4.94 0.42 -1.61
N ILE A 46 5.26 -0.64 -0.88
CA ILE A 46 6.62 -0.90 -0.38
C ILE A 46 7.58 -1.19 -1.54
N GLU A 47 7.16 -2.02 -2.50
CA GLU A 47 7.94 -2.29 -3.71
C GLU A 47 8.22 -0.99 -4.48
N ALA A 48 7.19 -0.16 -4.67
CA ALA A 48 7.37 1.15 -5.30
C ALA A 48 8.35 2.05 -4.53
N PHE A 49 8.26 2.11 -3.20
CA PHE A 49 9.25 2.85 -2.42
C PHE A 49 10.67 2.31 -2.62
N ASN A 50 10.87 0.99 -2.61
CA ASN A 50 12.19 0.39 -2.79
C ASN A 50 12.76 0.68 -4.19
N ASP A 51 11.95 0.57 -5.23
CA ASP A 51 12.37 0.89 -6.60
C ASP A 51 12.74 2.37 -6.75
N TYR A 52 11.94 3.27 -6.15
CA TYR A 52 12.23 4.71 -6.15
C TYR A 52 13.54 5.02 -5.41
N ILE A 53 13.70 4.46 -4.20
CA ILE A 53 14.90 4.63 -3.36
C ILE A 53 16.13 4.08 -4.07
N SER A 54 16.03 2.92 -4.71
CA SER A 54 17.14 2.28 -5.43
C SER A 54 17.64 3.15 -6.59
N TYR A 55 16.71 3.75 -7.34
CA TYR A 55 17.06 4.68 -8.39
C TYR A 55 17.76 5.92 -7.84
N CYS A 56 17.19 6.58 -6.82
CA CYS A 56 17.82 7.75 -6.19
C CYS A 56 19.20 7.42 -5.61
N ALA A 57 19.37 6.23 -5.01
CA ALA A 57 20.66 5.76 -4.51
C ALA A 57 21.70 5.62 -5.63
N SER A 58 21.31 5.08 -6.78
CA SER A 58 22.21 4.98 -7.93
C SER A 58 22.64 6.35 -8.48
N LYS A 59 21.72 7.33 -8.47
CA LYS A 59 21.98 8.68 -9.00
C LYS A 59 22.74 9.59 -8.05
N LYS A 60 22.59 9.42 -6.73
CA LYS A 60 23.36 10.20 -5.74
C LYS A 60 24.83 9.75 -5.67
N ASP A 61 25.10 8.45 -5.83
CA ASP A 61 26.45 7.89 -5.64
C ASP A 61 27.29 7.91 -6.93
N ASN A 62 26.69 7.72 -8.12
CA ASN A 62 27.42 7.50 -9.38
C ASN A 62 27.05 8.49 -10.50
N TYR A 63 26.79 9.77 -10.18
CA TYR A 63 26.29 10.73 -11.19
C TYR A 63 27.21 10.85 -12.42
N GLU A 64 28.54 10.88 -12.23
CA GLU A 64 29.53 10.98 -13.32
C GLU A 64 29.63 9.71 -14.19
N GLU A 65 29.38 8.53 -13.62
CA GLU A 65 29.48 7.24 -14.32
C GLU A 65 28.17 6.82 -15.02
N SER A 66 27.05 7.45 -14.64
CA SER A 66 25.72 7.09 -15.14
C SER A 66 25.43 7.48 -16.60
N TYR A 67 26.37 8.13 -17.29
CA TYR A 67 26.29 8.44 -18.72
C TYR A 67 26.51 7.22 -19.65
N GLU A 68 26.98 6.06 -19.12
CA GLU A 68 27.18 4.82 -19.89
C GLU A 68 25.94 3.89 -19.89
N GLY A 69 24.79 4.44 -20.30
CA GLY A 69 24.00 3.95 -21.45
C GLY A 69 23.19 2.64 -21.44
N LEU A 70 23.38 1.65 -20.55
CA LEU A 70 22.66 0.36 -20.70
C LEU A 70 21.98 -0.20 -19.43
N GLY A 71 22.47 0.10 -18.23
CA GLY A 71 21.82 -0.30 -16.97
C GLY A 71 20.77 0.70 -16.46
N ASP A 72 20.79 1.93 -16.99
CA ASP A 72 19.99 3.05 -16.50
C ASP A 72 18.53 3.01 -16.99
N SER A 73 18.26 2.34 -18.11
CA SER A 73 16.91 2.30 -18.70
C SER A 73 15.92 1.43 -17.92
N ASP A 74 16.35 0.25 -17.43
CA ASP A 74 15.51 -0.64 -16.60
C ASP A 74 15.27 -0.04 -15.21
N LEU A 75 16.32 0.51 -14.60
CA LEU A 75 16.21 1.23 -13.32
C LEU A 75 15.31 2.45 -13.43
N TYR A 76 15.45 3.24 -14.51
CA TYR A 76 14.56 4.37 -14.77
C TYR A 76 13.12 3.93 -15.03
N GLN A 77 12.90 2.81 -15.73
CA GLN A 77 11.56 2.29 -15.98
C GLN A 77 10.88 1.86 -14.67
N LYS A 78 11.60 1.14 -13.80
CA LYS A 78 11.13 0.78 -12.45
C LYS A 78 10.82 2.01 -11.62
N TYR A 79 11.70 3.00 -11.63
CA TYR A 79 11.48 4.29 -11.00
C TYR A 79 10.20 4.99 -11.51
N ALA A 80 9.98 5.05 -12.82
CA ALA A 80 8.81 5.72 -13.39
C ALA A 80 7.50 5.03 -12.99
N VAL A 81 7.50 3.69 -12.99
CA VAL A 81 6.36 2.88 -12.50
C VAL A 81 6.14 3.12 -11.00
N ALA A 82 7.21 3.06 -10.21
CA ALA A 82 7.17 3.30 -8.77
C ALA A 82 6.63 4.67 -8.42
N HIS A 83 7.10 5.72 -9.09
CA HIS A 83 6.60 7.08 -8.92
C HIS A 83 5.09 7.16 -9.20
N GLY A 84 4.63 6.52 -10.28
CA GLY A 84 3.20 6.41 -10.58
C GLY A 84 2.39 5.69 -9.51
N ILE A 85 2.92 4.61 -8.92
CA ILE A 85 2.26 3.87 -7.83
C ILE A 85 2.17 4.71 -6.55
N ILE A 86 3.26 5.41 -6.18
CA ILE A 86 3.27 6.28 -5.00
C ILE A 86 2.25 7.41 -5.17
N LEU A 87 2.24 8.08 -6.33
CA LEU A 87 1.29 9.15 -6.64
C LEU A 87 -0.16 8.66 -6.65
N LYS A 88 -0.41 7.48 -7.25
CA LYS A 88 -1.73 6.85 -7.21
C LYS A 88 -2.15 6.57 -5.77
N SER A 89 -1.24 6.05 -4.95
CA SER A 89 -1.53 5.73 -3.55
C SER A 89 -1.84 6.98 -2.72
N GLN A 90 -1.20 8.12 -3.01
CA GLN A 90 -1.54 9.41 -2.40
C GLN A 90 -2.97 9.88 -2.74
N ASN A 91 -3.46 9.58 -3.95
CA ASN A 91 -4.75 10.11 -4.43
C ASN A 91 -5.94 9.20 -4.12
N VAL A 92 -5.76 7.87 -4.19
CA VAL A 92 -6.85 6.90 -4.03
C VAL A 92 -6.60 5.86 -2.93
N GLY A 93 -5.51 6.01 -2.16
CA GLY A 93 -5.12 5.07 -1.12
C GLY A 93 -6.06 5.03 0.08
N THR A 94 -6.87 6.06 0.32
CA THR A 94 -7.82 6.16 1.44
C THR A 94 -8.85 5.02 1.49
N LEU A 95 -9.05 4.29 0.39
CA LEU A 95 -9.95 3.14 0.33
C LEU A 95 -9.38 1.88 1.01
N LEU A 96 -8.05 1.75 1.07
CA LEU A 96 -7.37 0.53 1.51
C LEU A 96 -6.34 0.80 2.62
N LEU A 97 -5.75 1.99 2.65
CA LEU A 97 -4.73 2.38 3.60
C LEU A 97 -5.34 3.21 4.74
N PRO A 98 -4.89 3.01 5.99
CA PRO A 98 -5.36 3.77 7.14
C PRO A 98 -4.89 5.23 7.09
N ASP A 99 -5.62 6.10 7.78
CA ASP A 99 -5.38 7.56 7.77
C ASP A 99 -3.96 7.96 8.19
N ASN A 100 -3.35 7.21 9.12
CA ASN A 100 -1.97 7.46 9.54
C ASN A 100 -0.95 7.23 8.41
N VAL A 101 -1.17 6.21 7.57
CA VAL A 101 -0.34 5.97 6.37
C VAL A 101 -0.60 7.06 5.34
N MET A 102 -1.86 7.43 5.14
CA MET A 102 -2.22 8.51 4.21
C MET A 102 -1.59 9.84 4.60
N LYS A 103 -1.53 10.14 5.90
CA LYS A 103 -0.85 11.32 6.43
C LYS A 103 0.63 11.32 6.11
N GLU A 104 1.33 10.19 6.22
CA GLU A 104 2.75 10.12 5.84
C GLU A 104 2.96 10.29 4.33
N LEU A 105 2.07 9.73 3.52
CA LEU A 105 2.09 9.93 2.07
C LEU A 105 1.81 11.38 1.67
N GLU A 106 0.94 12.07 2.40
CA GLU A 106 0.64 13.48 2.22
C GLU A 106 1.80 14.38 2.68
N ASN A 107 2.44 14.06 3.81
CA ASN A 107 3.66 14.73 4.26
C ASN A 107 4.76 14.61 3.20
N LEU A 108 4.94 13.42 2.61
CA LEU A 108 5.85 13.23 1.49
C LEU A 108 5.44 14.13 0.32
N LYS A 109 4.17 14.12 -0.10
CA LYS A 109 3.69 14.94 -1.24
C LYS A 109 3.91 16.44 -1.05
N ASN A 110 3.66 16.96 0.14
CA ASN A 110 3.62 18.39 0.43
C ASN A 110 4.96 18.95 0.93
N ARG A 111 6.02 18.13 0.94
CA ARG A 111 7.36 18.58 1.32
C ARG A 111 7.91 19.61 0.33
N GLU A 112 8.87 20.39 0.78
CA GLU A 112 9.71 21.19 -0.10
C GLU A 112 10.57 20.27 -0.97
N ILE A 113 10.56 20.49 -2.28
CA ILE A 113 11.33 19.73 -3.26
C ILE A 113 12.37 20.69 -3.85
N LEU A 114 13.63 20.27 -3.90
CA LEU A 114 14.69 21.06 -4.50
C LEU A 114 14.41 21.29 -6.00
N ASP A 115 14.61 22.51 -6.47
CA ASP A 115 14.54 22.82 -7.90
C ASP A 115 15.83 22.37 -8.59
N PHE A 116 15.68 21.54 -9.62
CA PHE A 116 16.76 21.06 -10.49
C PHE A 116 17.53 22.18 -11.19
N ASN A 117 16.90 23.33 -11.42
CA ASN A 117 17.54 24.45 -12.12
C ASN A 117 18.44 25.28 -11.20
N THR A 118 18.24 25.21 -9.89
CA THR A 118 18.94 26.05 -8.91
C THR A 118 19.87 25.27 -7.98
N ASN A 119 19.80 23.95 -7.96
CA ASN A 119 20.60 23.09 -7.08
C ASN A 119 21.35 22.02 -7.89
N PRO A 120 22.51 21.54 -7.39
CA PRO A 120 23.13 20.34 -7.94
C PRO A 120 22.15 19.17 -7.98
N ILE A 121 22.15 18.45 -9.10
CA ILE A 121 21.23 17.33 -9.32
C ILE A 121 21.49 16.15 -8.36
N GLN A 122 22.73 15.99 -7.88
CA GLN A 122 23.07 15.02 -6.84
C GLN A 122 22.34 15.35 -5.52
N ASP A 123 22.30 16.62 -5.13
CA ASP A 123 21.62 17.08 -3.92
C ASP A 123 20.11 16.82 -4.02
N TYR A 124 19.53 17.01 -5.21
CA TYR A 124 18.15 16.63 -5.48
C TYR A 124 17.92 15.13 -5.19
N TYR A 125 18.73 14.25 -5.79
CA TYR A 125 18.55 12.81 -5.61
C TYR A 125 18.84 12.34 -4.19
N GLU A 126 19.75 13.01 -3.48
CA GLU A 126 20.02 12.74 -2.07
C GLU A 126 18.83 13.10 -1.18
N GLU A 127 18.20 14.27 -1.39
CA GLU A 127 17.01 14.66 -0.63
C GLU A 127 15.79 13.78 -0.97
N GLU A 128 15.61 13.42 -2.24
CA GLU A 128 14.60 12.45 -2.65
C GLU A 128 14.80 11.10 -1.94
N TYR A 129 16.04 10.59 -1.92
CA TYR A 129 16.39 9.35 -1.24
C TYR A 129 16.04 9.43 0.26
N LYS A 130 16.48 10.48 0.95
CA LYS A 130 16.21 10.66 2.39
C LYS A 130 14.72 10.73 2.70
N ALA A 131 13.96 11.50 1.92
CA ALA A 131 12.52 11.67 2.12
C ALA A 131 11.75 10.35 1.95
N HIS A 132 12.07 9.58 0.91
CA HIS A 132 11.40 8.31 0.63
C HIS A 132 11.79 7.22 1.64
N VAL A 133 13.07 7.13 2.04
CA VAL A 133 13.52 6.21 3.11
C VAL A 133 12.82 6.52 4.43
N LYS A 134 12.76 7.81 4.82
CA LYS A 134 12.08 8.25 6.04
C LYS A 134 10.59 7.85 6.01
N THR A 135 9.92 8.08 4.90
CA THR A 135 8.49 7.78 4.74
C THR A 135 8.23 6.28 4.79
N LEU A 136 9.04 5.47 4.09
CA LEU A 136 8.94 4.01 4.14
C LEU A 136 9.11 3.49 5.58
N ASN A 137 10.13 3.97 6.30
CA ASN A 137 10.38 3.58 7.69
C ASN A 137 9.24 3.97 8.64
N ALA A 138 8.53 5.07 8.37
CA ALA A 138 7.34 5.46 9.12
C ALA A 138 6.14 4.54 8.82
N ILE A 139 5.94 4.15 7.56
CA ILE A 139 4.79 3.33 7.12
C ILE A 139 4.91 1.87 7.56
N LEU A 140 6.11 1.28 7.56
CA LEU A 140 6.32 -0.14 7.92
C LEU A 140 5.69 -0.58 9.25
N PRO A 141 5.88 0.12 10.39
CA PRO A 141 5.21 -0.25 11.63
C PRO A 141 3.68 -0.06 11.58
N MET A 142 3.19 0.92 10.81
CA MET A 142 1.75 1.15 10.63
C MET A 142 1.10 -0.01 9.86
N MET A 143 1.74 -0.47 8.78
CA MET A 143 1.33 -1.66 8.04
C MET A 143 1.25 -2.88 8.96
N LYS A 144 2.31 -3.13 9.73
CA LYS A 144 2.38 -4.27 10.63
C LYS A 144 1.23 -4.27 11.63
N ASN A 145 0.84 -3.09 12.12
CA ASN A 145 -0.27 -2.95 13.06
C ASN A 145 -1.63 -3.10 12.37
N ASP A 146 -1.85 -2.49 11.20
CA ASP A 146 -3.11 -2.60 10.44
C ASP A 146 -3.39 -4.05 10.05
N LEU A 147 -2.41 -4.75 9.49
CA LEU A 147 -2.57 -6.14 9.07
C LEU A 147 -2.80 -7.11 10.24
N ARG A 148 -2.23 -6.84 11.42
CA ARG A 148 -2.43 -7.62 12.66
C ARG A 148 -3.80 -7.40 13.30
N GLY A 149 -4.35 -6.19 13.22
CA GLY A 149 -5.64 -5.83 13.82
C GLY A 149 -6.86 -6.37 13.07
N THR A 150 -6.64 -7.02 11.92
CA THR A 150 -7.68 -7.64 11.09
C THR A 150 -7.82 -9.15 11.28
N SER A 151 -7.15 -9.80 12.24
CA SER A 151 -7.43 -11.23 12.56
C SER A 151 -8.73 -11.41 13.34
#